data_AF-A0A7Y2NL27-F1
#
_entry.id   AF-A0A7Y2NL27-F1
#
_cell.length_a   1.000
_cell.length_b   1.000
_cell.length_c   1.000
_cell.angle_alpha   90.00
_cell.angle_beta   90.00
_cell.angle_gamma   90.00
#
_symmetry.space_group_name_H-M   'P 1'
#
loop_
_entity.id
_entity.type
_entity.pdbx_description
1 polymer ?
#
loop_
_entity_poly.entity_id
_entity_poly.type
_entity_poly.pdbx_seq_one_letter_code
_entity_poly.pdbx_strand_id
1 'polypeptide(L)'
;MQTKVSYLSDLRFNLETWKRELRFHFNEMDTFQEKLEEIAGREYDIRATKPLERFQNRIMIEKNEISKLMHRCKKKMKNIAFVDLSENIDGRLMNEQQGKLKDDMRQYIKMHYELKEEMMNFFAKWL
;
A
#
# COMPACT_ATOMS: atom_id res chain seq x y z
N MET A 1 -12.75 -23.65 -20.97
CA MET A 1 -13.47 -22.89 -19.92
C MET A 1 -12.79 -22.99 -18.55
N GLN A 2 -12.35 -24.17 -18.09
CA GLN A 2 -11.70 -24.36 -16.77
C GLN A 2 -10.49 -23.46 -16.47
N THR A 3 -9.57 -23.25 -17.41
CA THR A 3 -8.37 -22.41 -17.21
C THR A 3 -8.68 -20.92 -17.01
N LYS A 4 -9.77 -20.41 -17.60
CA LYS A 4 -10.16 -18.99 -17.47
C LYS A 4 -10.84 -18.68 -16.14
N VAL A 5 -11.65 -19.61 -15.63
CA VAL A 5 -12.30 -19.49 -14.31
C VAL A 5 -11.26 -19.51 -13.19
N SER A 6 -10.27 -20.41 -13.28
CA SER A 6 -9.14 -20.47 -12.33
C SER A 6 -8.35 -19.15 -12.28
N TYR A 7 -8.12 -18.53 -13.44
CA TYR A 7 -7.39 -17.27 -13.51
C TYR A 7 -8.15 -16.08 -12.87
N LEU A 8 -9.46 -16.03 -13.04
CA LEU A 8 -10.31 -14.99 -12.42
C LEU A 8 -10.38 -15.15 -10.90
N SER A 9 -10.45 -16.38 -10.39
CA SER A 9 -10.39 -16.64 -8.95
C SER A 9 -9.04 -16.24 -8.35
N ASP A 10 -7.92 -16.57 -9.01
CA ASP A 10 -6.58 -16.20 -8.55
C ASP A 10 -6.38 -14.69 -8.53
N LEU A 11 -6.91 -13.99 -9.53
CA LEU A 11 -6.85 -12.53 -9.59
C LEU A 11 -7.69 -11.87 -8.48
N ARG A 12 -8.90 -12.38 -8.21
CA ARG A 12 -9.73 -11.90 -7.09
C ARG A 12 -8.99 -12.11 -5.76
N PHE A 13 -8.41 -13.28 -5.56
CA PHE A 13 -7.61 -13.60 -4.37
C PHE A 13 -6.44 -12.62 -4.20
N ASN A 14 -5.67 -12.36 -5.26
CA ASN A 14 -4.55 -11.41 -5.21
C ASN A 14 -5.01 -9.99 -4.84
N LEU A 15 -6.10 -9.50 -5.44
CA LEU A 15 -6.65 -8.16 -5.16
C LEU A 15 -7.16 -8.03 -3.72
N GLU A 16 -7.78 -9.08 -3.18
CA GLU A 16 -8.21 -9.10 -1.78
C GLU A 16 -7.03 -9.11 -0.81
N THR A 17 -6.02 -9.94 -1.09
CA THR A 17 -4.78 -10.00 -0.31
C THR A 17 -4.09 -8.65 -0.28
N TRP A 18 -3.87 -8.02 -1.44
CA TRP A 18 -3.28 -6.69 -1.51
C TRP A 18 -4.09 -5.63 -0.78
N LYS A 19 -5.43 -5.68 -0.83
CA LYS A 19 -6.26 -4.73 -0.06
C LYS A 19 -6.11 -4.89 1.45
N ARG A 20 -5.92 -6.11 1.94
CA ARG A 20 -5.70 -6.37 3.38
C ARG A 20 -4.32 -5.86 3.79
N GLU A 21 -3.29 -6.16 2.99
CA GLU A 21 -1.92 -5.70 3.21
C GLU A 21 -1.81 -4.17 3.20
N LEU A 22 -2.37 -3.51 2.18
CA LEU A 22 -2.41 -2.04 2.09
C LEU A 22 -3.11 -1.40 3.30
N ARG A 23 -4.19 -2.01 3.81
CA ARG A 23 -4.87 -1.52 5.01
C ARG A 23 -4.00 -1.70 6.26
N PHE A 24 -3.30 -2.82 6.36
CA PHE A 24 -2.37 -3.05 7.46
C PHE A 24 -1.25 -2.00 7.44
N HIS A 25 -0.62 -1.76 6.30
CA HIS A 25 0.42 -0.72 6.17
C HIS A 25 -0.12 0.69 6.48
N PHE A 26 -1.37 0.99 6.09
CA PHE A 26 -1.99 2.28 6.42
C PHE A 26 -2.08 2.50 7.93
N ASN A 27 -2.62 1.50 8.64
CA ASN A 27 -2.75 1.56 10.09
C ASN A 27 -1.37 1.58 10.79
N GLU A 28 -0.38 0.91 10.21
CA GLU A 28 0.99 0.98 10.72
C GLU A 28 1.57 2.39 10.57
N MET A 29 1.30 3.08 9.44
CA MET A 29 1.68 4.49 9.28
C MET A 29 0.98 5.42 10.27
N ASP A 30 -0.27 5.14 10.67
CA ASP A 30 -0.93 5.87 11.77
C ASP A 30 -0.18 5.67 13.09
N THR A 31 0.17 4.42 13.42
CA THR A 31 0.92 4.09 14.65
C THR A 31 2.29 4.76 14.68
N PHE A 32 3.00 4.78 13.54
CA PHE A 32 4.29 5.45 13.43
C PHE A 32 4.18 6.96 13.57
N GLN A 33 3.11 7.55 13.06
CA GLN A 33 2.86 8.98 13.24
C GLN A 33 2.64 9.32 14.73
N GLU A 34 1.82 8.56 15.45
CA GLU A 34 1.60 8.74 16.89
C GLU A 34 2.93 8.65 17.67
N LYS A 35 3.82 7.72 17.31
CA LYS A 35 5.14 7.61 17.93
C LYS A 35 6.07 8.78 17.61
N LEU A 36 6.02 9.33 16.40
CA LEU A 36 6.76 10.56 16.08
C LEU A 36 6.26 11.75 16.90
N GLU A 37 4.94 11.88 17.06
CA GLU A 37 4.33 12.95 17.86
C GLU A 37 4.72 12.84 19.34
N GLU A 38 4.77 11.63 19.88
CA GLU A 38 5.25 11.37 21.25
C GLU A 38 6.71 11.81 21.45
N ILE A 39 7.60 11.48 20.51
CA ILE A 39 9.02 11.88 20.56
C ILE A 39 9.15 13.40 20.43
N ALA A 40 8.39 14.01 19.51
CA ALA A 40 8.38 15.46 19.32
C ALA A 40 7.88 16.23 20.56
N GLY A 41 6.95 15.65 21.32
CA GLY A 41 6.45 16.25 22.57
C GLY A 41 7.44 16.15 23.75
N ARG A 42 8.37 15.19 23.73
CA ARG A 42 9.37 14.99 24.79
C ARG A 42 10.63 15.83 24.59
N GLU A 43 11.05 16.02 23.34
CA GLU A 43 12.34 16.63 22.99
C GLU A 43 12.17 17.98 22.28
N TYR A 44 12.59 19.06 22.93
CA TYR A 44 12.69 20.41 22.33
C TYR A 44 14.03 20.67 21.65
N ASP A 45 14.93 19.68 21.57
CA ASP A 45 16.24 19.87 20.96
C ASP A 45 16.14 19.87 19.43
N ILE A 46 16.56 20.99 18.82
CA ILE A 46 16.47 21.32 17.38
C ILE A 46 17.09 20.21 16.50
N ARG A 47 17.98 19.39 17.06
CA ARG A 47 18.63 18.26 16.38
C ARG A 47 17.66 17.11 16.04
N ALA A 48 16.60 16.91 16.81
CA ALA A 48 15.57 15.90 16.56
C ALA A 48 14.51 16.39 15.54
N THR A 49 14.33 17.70 15.41
CA THR A 49 13.24 18.30 14.60
C THR A 49 13.39 18.04 13.09
N LYS A 50 14.62 18.11 12.54
CA LYS A 50 14.85 17.89 11.10
C LYS A 50 14.51 16.46 10.64
N PRO A 51 14.95 15.39 11.33
CA PRO A 51 14.50 14.04 11.01
C PRO A 51 12.99 13.83 11.15
N LEU A 52 12.36 14.42 12.18
CA LEU A 52 10.93 14.30 12.43
C LEU A 52 10.10 14.81 11.25
N GLU A 53 10.37 16.02 10.75
CA GLU A 53 9.67 16.58 9.58
C GLU A 53 9.83 15.71 8.33
N ARG A 54 11.04 15.15 8.12
CA ARG A 54 11.29 14.24 7.00
C ARG A 54 10.45 12.98 7.10
N PHE A 55 10.33 12.37 8.28
CA PHE A 55 9.51 11.17 8.47
C PHE A 55 8.02 11.46 8.37
N GLN A 56 7.55 12.58 8.91
CA GLN A 56 6.16 13.02 8.77
C GLN A 56 5.78 13.18 7.29
N ASN A 57 6.63 13.82 6.49
CA ASN A 57 6.42 13.97 5.05
C ASN A 57 6.39 12.62 4.33
N ARG A 58 7.29 11.70 4.68
CA ARG A 58 7.32 10.35 4.08
C ARG A 58 6.08 9.54 4.43
N ILE A 59 5.61 9.58 5.67
CA ILE A 59 4.34 8.96 6.09
C ILE A 59 3.17 9.50 5.25
N MET A 60 3.10 10.82 5.06
CA MET A 60 2.02 11.42 4.27
C MET A 60 2.04 10.95 2.81
N ILE A 61 3.22 10.91 2.19
CA ILE A 61 3.41 10.38 0.83
C ILE A 61 2.98 8.92 0.77
N GLU A 62 3.38 8.13 1.75
CA GLU A 62 3.06 6.72 1.80
C GLU A 62 1.57 6.45 1.96
N LYS A 63 0.88 7.14 2.89
CA LYS A 63 -0.58 7.06 3.04
C LYS A 63 -1.31 7.42 1.73
N ASN A 64 -0.79 8.39 0.97
CA ASN A 64 -1.33 8.75 -0.33
C ASN A 64 -1.14 7.63 -1.37
N GLU A 65 0.05 7.04 -1.47
CA GLU A 65 0.32 5.93 -2.38
C GLU A 65 -0.51 4.69 -2.04
N ILE A 66 -0.63 4.35 -0.75
CA ILE A 66 -1.52 3.29 -0.26
C ILE A 66 -2.96 3.54 -0.74
N SER A 67 -3.45 4.77 -0.58
CA SER A 67 -4.81 5.14 -0.97
C SER A 67 -5.04 5.00 -2.48
N LYS A 68 -4.07 5.42 -3.31
CA LYS A 68 -4.12 5.25 -4.78
C LYS A 68 -4.14 3.78 -5.17
N LEU A 69 -3.26 2.95 -4.58
CA LEU A 69 -3.20 1.51 -4.84
C LEU A 69 -4.49 0.82 -4.42
N MET A 70 -5.05 1.19 -3.27
CA MET A 70 -6.31 0.64 -2.78
C MET A 70 -7.48 1.00 -3.70
N HIS A 71 -7.52 2.24 -4.20
CA HIS A 71 -8.51 2.66 -5.19
C HIS A 71 -8.40 1.85 -6.49
N ARG A 72 -7.17 1.65 -7.00
CA ARG A 72 -6.92 0.82 -8.18
C ARG A 72 -7.35 -0.64 -7.98
N CYS A 73 -7.07 -1.23 -6.82
CA CYS A 73 -7.52 -2.57 -6.48
C CYS A 73 -9.06 -2.67 -6.47
N LYS A 74 -9.75 -1.69 -5.87
CA LYS A 74 -11.22 -1.62 -5.87
C LYS A 74 -11.79 -1.48 -7.29
N LYS A 75 -11.20 -0.62 -8.12
CA LYS A 75 -11.63 -0.42 -9.52
C LYS A 75 -11.50 -1.72 -10.32
N LYS A 76 -10.38 -2.43 -10.19
CA LYS A 76 -10.20 -3.73 -10.85
C LYS A 76 -11.18 -4.79 -10.36
N MET A 77 -11.43 -4.86 -9.06
CA MET A 77 -12.40 -5.81 -8.51
C MET A 77 -13.81 -5.58 -9.06
N LYS A 78 -14.23 -4.31 -9.20
CA LYS A 78 -15.49 -3.95 -9.87
C LYS A 78 -15.52 -4.36 -11.34
N ASN A 79 -14.43 -4.12 -12.08
CA ASN A 79 -14.32 -4.52 -13.48
C ASN A 79 -14.44 -6.04 -13.65
N ILE A 80 -13.79 -6.83 -12.77
CA ILE A 80 -13.90 -8.28 -12.78
C ILE A 80 -15.33 -8.73 -12.55
N ALA A 81 -16.03 -8.14 -11.57
CA ALA A 81 -17.43 -8.48 -11.29
C ALA A 81 -18.36 -8.15 -12.48
N PHE A 82 -18.10 -7.06 -13.21
CA PHE A 82 -18.87 -6.68 -14.39
C PHE A 82 -18.63 -7.61 -15.60
N VAL A 83 -17.39 -8.07 -15.80
CA VAL A 83 -17.05 -9.03 -16.86
C VAL A 83 -17.66 -10.40 -16.56
N ASP A 84 -17.69 -10.81 -15.28
CA ASP A 84 -18.37 -12.04 -14.81
C ASP A 84 -19.87 -12.05 -15.20
N LEU A 85 -20.52 -10.89 -15.11
CA LEU A 85 -21.95 -10.70 -15.37
C LEU A 85 -22.33 -10.58 -16.85
N SER A 86 -21.41 -10.12 -17.71
CA SER A 86 -21.74 -9.73 -19.09
C SER A 86 -21.41 -10.77 -20.16
N GLU A 87 -20.85 -11.94 -19.79
CA GLU A 87 -20.35 -13.03 -20.66
C GLU A 87 -19.40 -12.60 -21.81
N ASN A 88 -19.13 -11.31 -21.99
CA ASN A 88 -18.23 -10.74 -22.98
C ASN A 88 -16.83 -10.64 -22.38
N ILE A 89 -16.13 -11.78 -22.43
CA ILE A 89 -14.74 -11.90 -21.96
C ILE A 89 -13.82 -11.34 -23.05
N ASP A 90 -13.74 -10.01 -23.17
CA ASP A 90 -12.72 -9.38 -23.99
C ASP A 90 -11.37 -9.42 -23.25
N GLY A 91 -10.59 -10.46 -23.52
CA GLY A 91 -9.32 -10.78 -22.87
C GLY A 91 -8.23 -9.70 -23.01
N ARG A 92 -8.45 -8.69 -23.88
CA ARG A 92 -7.53 -7.57 -24.10
C ARG A 92 -7.54 -6.55 -22.96
N LEU A 93 -8.70 -6.28 -22.34
CA LEU A 93 -8.81 -5.38 -21.18
C LEU A 93 -8.17 -5.95 -19.92
N MET A 94 -8.05 -7.27 -19.82
CA MET A 94 -7.50 -7.95 -18.65
C MET A 94 -5.97 -7.93 -18.60
N ASN A 95 -5.25 -8.00 -19.72
CA ASN A 95 -3.80 -8.25 -19.69
C ASN A 95 -2.92 -7.00 -19.48
N GLU A 96 -3.17 -5.89 -20.16
CA GLU A 96 -2.22 -4.76 -20.16
C GLU A 96 -2.15 -3.99 -18.83
N GLN A 97 -3.29 -3.83 -18.14
CA GLN A 97 -3.31 -3.11 -16.86
C GLN A 97 -2.90 -4.01 -15.68
N GLN A 98 -2.83 -5.33 -15.86
CA GLN A 98 -2.55 -6.29 -14.78
C GLN A 98 -1.08 -6.33 -14.37
N GLY A 99 -0.15 -6.42 -15.33
CA GLY A 99 1.29 -6.38 -15.04
C GLY A 99 1.66 -5.15 -14.22
N LYS A 100 1.18 -3.98 -14.66
CA LYS A 100 1.49 -2.69 -14.00
C LYS A 100 1.07 -2.64 -12.53
N LEU A 101 -0.13 -3.11 -12.16
CA LEU A 101 -0.54 -3.07 -10.73
C LEU A 101 0.28 -4.03 -9.87
N LYS A 102 0.62 -5.21 -10.40
CA LYS A 102 1.44 -6.18 -9.66
C LYS A 102 2.83 -5.62 -9.41
N ASP A 103 3.43 -4.99 -10.41
CA ASP A 103 4.74 -4.37 -10.30
C ASP A 103 4.71 -3.17 -9.35
N ASP A 104 3.69 -2.32 -9.46
CA ASP A 104 3.50 -1.18 -8.55
C ASP A 104 3.31 -1.64 -7.09
N MET A 105 2.53 -2.71 -6.86
CA MET A 105 2.37 -3.31 -5.53
C MET A 105 3.69 -3.85 -4.99
N ARG A 106 4.46 -4.57 -5.81
CA ARG A 106 5.76 -5.12 -5.43
C ARG A 106 6.75 -4.02 -5.07
N GLN A 107 6.81 -2.96 -5.88
CA GLN A 107 7.67 -1.81 -5.63
C GLN A 107 7.25 -1.08 -4.35
N TYR A 108 5.95 -0.86 -4.18
CA TYR A 108 5.40 -0.25 -2.98
C TYR A 108 5.76 -1.03 -1.71
N ILE A 109 5.53 -2.35 -1.69
CA ILE A 109 5.86 -3.21 -0.54
C ILE A 109 7.33 -3.07 -0.18
N LYS A 110 8.23 -3.13 -1.17
CA LYS A 110 9.67 -2.95 -0.93
C LYS A 110 9.98 -1.60 -0.26
N MET A 111 9.45 -0.51 -0.82
CA MET A 111 9.68 0.85 -0.28
C MET A 111 9.09 1.03 1.12
N HIS A 112 7.93 0.43 1.40
CA HIS A 112 7.29 0.43 2.71
C HIS A 112 8.19 -0.22 3.77
N TYR A 113 8.73 -1.41 3.48
CA TYR A 113 9.63 -2.10 4.42
C TYR A 113 10.93 -1.32 4.65
N GLU A 114 11.49 -0.69 3.62
CA GLU A 114 12.65 0.19 3.76
C GLU A 114 12.33 1.39 4.67
N LEU A 115 11.18 2.06 4.49
CA LEU A 115 10.77 3.16 5.38
C LEU A 115 10.59 2.66 6.82
N LYS A 116 9.91 1.52 7.00
CA LYS A 116 9.70 0.91 8.30
C LYS A 116 11.00 0.66 9.03
N GLU A 117 12.00 0.09 8.37
CA GLU A 117 13.32 -0.15 8.96
C GLU A 117 13.99 1.17 9.37
N GLU A 118 13.96 2.18 8.50
CA GLU A 118 14.50 3.51 8.82
C GLU A 118 13.81 4.15 10.03
N MET A 119 12.48 4.02 10.13
CA MET A 119 11.69 4.56 11.23
C MET A 119 11.93 3.81 12.53
N MET A 120 11.98 2.48 12.51
CA MET A 120 12.29 1.67 13.70
C MET A 120 13.69 1.98 14.25
N ASN A 121 14.67 2.16 13.37
CA ASN A 121 16.02 2.59 13.75
C ASN A 121 16.04 4.00 14.34
N PHE A 122 15.20 4.91 13.84
CA PHE A 122 15.02 6.23 14.44
C PHE A 122 14.39 6.10 15.83
N PHE A 123 13.26 5.40 15.95
CA PHE A 123 12.58 5.17 17.22
C PHE A 123 13.52 4.56 18.27
N ALA A 124 14.30 3.54 17.93
CA ALA A 124 15.25 2.92 18.86
C ALA A 124 16.38 3.86 19.35
N LYS A 125 16.65 4.96 18.66
CA LYS A 125 17.65 5.96 19.07
C LYS A 125 17.08 7.04 19.99
N TRP A 126 15.76 7.23 19.97
CA TRP A 126 15.07 8.36 20.61
C TRP A 126 13.97 7.92 21.62
N LEU A 127 13.70 6.61 21.73
CA LEU A 127 12.96 5.96 22.82
C LEU A 127 13.93 5.41 23.86
#